data_AF-A0A536QDK0-F1
#
_entry.id   AF-A0A536QDK0-F1
#
_cell.length_a   1.000
_cell.length_b   1.000
_cell.length_c   1.000
_cell.angle_alpha   90.00
_cell.angle_beta   90.00
_cell.angle_gamma   90.00
#
_symmetry.space_group_name_H-M   'P 1'
#
loop_
_entity.id
_entity.type
_entity.pdbx_description
1 polymer ?
#
loop_
_entity_poly.entity_id
_entity_poly.type
_entity_poly.pdbx_seq_one_letter_code
_entity_poly.pdbx_strand_id
1 'polypeptide(L)'
;MGTKVATVIVVVGLLMMAGVGARADASSTDRGQTDLSSLPAIEAYLTSIGVDPGSVVIQQGPLNYAGPLCPGDGWNCTAATRVVQIASSASPAANIFDCLPSLDALIPALNECLVVQSSLLDPLETSSSMNSASCNTDLSDGSGKSKCTIRQQAKKGNNNANVNQRINQRGGSPQTATEDAEINQTSDTGKNTATIRLTIQQTLDIDSTPPVSQQQQARQTAKVTQTAGGGNNSSDVQQTILQAEDAQSNSDITQDQNTDPAFAPNQKATVTQTTSTGANTSNLQHQLTQRQHANSCTTCTITQNQGLPFPGGQSGSVTQTAGGVAQNSIAGQNESQTQDAGTFGTLIRTKFGPEDCCTTQNGGTAANNCQITQSNDQAQTPTANPSMNSEQKGTAKEDVVGANCTLDQTYTANGVPHHHTETAPVILHDRFCSADAETNSCSDEFF
;
A
#
# COMPACT_ATOMS: atom_id res chain seq x y z
N MET A 1 78.89 -30.31 33.30
CA MET A 1 77.44 -30.43 33.01
C MET A 1 76.73 -29.27 33.65
N GLY A 2 76.58 -28.21 32.87
CA GLY A 2 75.99 -26.97 33.29
C GLY A 2 75.74 -26.16 32.03
N THR A 3 74.70 -25.34 32.06
CA THR A 3 74.78 -23.86 32.02
C THR A 3 73.51 -23.33 31.37
N LYS A 4 72.67 -22.73 32.22
CA LYS A 4 71.91 -21.48 32.08
C LYS A 4 71.08 -21.28 30.79
N VAL A 5 69.77 -21.27 30.99
CA VAL A 5 68.76 -20.65 30.13
C VAL A 5 68.93 -19.13 30.19
N ALA A 6 69.03 -18.48 29.03
CA ALA A 6 69.04 -17.03 28.87
C ALA A 6 67.87 -16.58 27.99
N THR A 7 67.07 -15.68 28.53
CA THR A 7 66.00 -14.93 27.86
C THR A 7 66.59 -13.94 26.86
N VAL A 8 66.07 -13.89 25.63
CA VAL A 8 66.21 -12.73 24.72
C VAL A 8 64.85 -12.43 24.10
N ILE A 9 64.38 -11.21 24.38
CA ILE A 9 63.22 -10.56 23.79
C ILE A 9 63.60 -10.12 22.37
N VAL A 10 62.79 -10.46 21.37
CA VAL A 10 62.86 -9.88 20.02
C VAL A 10 61.53 -9.20 19.72
N VAL A 11 61.56 -7.87 19.75
CA VAL A 11 60.53 -6.99 19.17
C VAL A 11 60.88 -6.83 17.70
N VAL A 12 60.01 -7.29 16.81
CA VAL A 12 60.00 -6.89 15.40
C VAL A 12 58.56 -6.54 15.03
N GLY A 13 58.33 -5.25 14.83
CA GLY A 13 57.10 -4.73 14.24
C GLY A 13 57.11 -4.98 12.74
N LEU A 14 55.98 -5.47 12.23
CA LEU A 14 55.65 -5.46 10.82
C LEU A 14 54.17 -5.08 10.70
N LEU A 15 53.95 -3.94 10.04
CA LEU A 15 52.65 -3.43 9.65
C LEU A 15 51.86 -4.50 8.90
N MET A 16 50.69 -4.85 9.41
CA MET A 16 49.63 -5.46 8.62
C MET A 16 48.47 -4.48 8.58
N MET A 17 48.38 -3.77 7.47
CA MET A 17 47.15 -3.11 7.05
C MET A 17 46.11 -4.20 6.81
N ALA A 18 45.26 -4.48 7.80
CA ALA A 18 44.04 -5.21 7.57
C ALA A 18 43.11 -4.27 6.80
N GLY A 19 43.08 -4.44 5.48
CA GLY A 19 42.14 -3.78 4.59
C GLY A 19 40.73 -4.06 5.12
N VAL A 20 40.09 -3.02 5.64
CA VAL A 20 38.66 -3.01 5.89
C VAL A 20 38.05 -3.08 4.50
N GLY A 21 37.63 -4.28 4.10
CA GLY A 21 36.86 -4.47 2.88
C GLY A 21 35.66 -3.54 2.96
N ALA A 22 35.62 -2.55 2.08
CA ALA A 22 34.43 -1.81 1.78
C ALA A 22 33.32 -2.85 1.54
N ARG A 23 32.33 -2.86 2.45
CA ARG A 23 31.11 -3.60 2.21
C ARG A 23 30.49 -2.95 0.99
N ALA A 24 30.55 -3.65 -0.13
CA ALA A 24 29.83 -3.28 -1.32
C ALA A 24 28.36 -3.12 -0.93
N ASP A 25 27.85 -1.92 -1.15
CA ASP A 25 26.43 -1.60 -1.06
C ASP A 25 25.65 -2.63 -1.87
N ALA A 26 24.89 -3.48 -1.18
CA ALA A 26 23.86 -4.31 -1.77
C ALA A 26 22.61 -3.46 -2.08
N SER A 27 22.81 -2.31 -2.71
CA SER A 27 21.78 -1.35 -3.15
C SER A 27 21.98 -1.01 -4.64
N SER A 28 22.15 -2.05 -5.46
CA SER A 28 22.21 -1.92 -6.92
C SER A 28 21.42 -3.04 -7.57
N THR A 29 20.12 -3.09 -7.31
CA THR A 29 19.16 -3.64 -8.27
C THR A 29 18.49 -2.48 -8.99
N ASP A 30 18.75 -2.43 -10.30
CA ASP A 30 18.10 -1.61 -11.32
C ASP A 30 18.21 -0.08 -11.27
N ARG A 31 19.35 0.43 -11.74
CA ARG A 31 19.34 1.55 -12.72
C ARG A 31 19.21 1.06 -14.16
N GLY A 32 18.91 -0.23 -14.35
CA GLY A 32 18.78 -0.87 -15.65
C GLY A 32 17.44 -0.54 -16.27
N GLN A 33 17.42 0.49 -17.10
CA GLN A 33 16.45 0.64 -18.17
C GLN A 33 16.13 -0.74 -18.78
N THR A 34 14.87 -1.16 -18.78
CA THR A 34 14.51 -2.52 -19.24
C THR A 34 14.70 -2.61 -20.75
N ASP A 35 15.46 -3.61 -21.19
CA ASP A 35 15.64 -3.89 -22.61
C ASP A 35 14.35 -4.47 -23.20
N LEU A 36 13.67 -3.65 -24.00
CA LEU A 36 12.48 -4.02 -24.78
C LEU A 36 12.75 -3.86 -26.29
N SER A 37 14.03 -3.93 -26.69
CA SER A 37 14.47 -3.64 -28.07
C SER A 37 14.14 -4.72 -29.09
N SER A 38 13.79 -5.94 -28.65
CA SER A 38 13.48 -7.07 -29.52
C SER A 38 12.41 -7.97 -28.90
N LEU A 39 11.73 -8.78 -29.73
CA LEU A 39 10.75 -9.76 -29.24
C LEU A 39 11.34 -10.71 -28.19
N PRO A 40 12.54 -11.32 -28.39
CA PRO A 40 13.15 -12.16 -27.35
C PRO A 40 13.42 -11.41 -26.03
N ALA A 41 13.80 -10.13 -26.11
CA ALA A 41 14.01 -9.31 -24.90
C ALA A 41 12.69 -9.02 -24.17
N ILE A 42 11.62 -8.73 -24.92
CA ILE A 42 10.26 -8.56 -24.37
C ILE A 42 9.79 -9.87 -23.70
N GLU A 43 9.95 -11.02 -24.35
CA GLU A 43 9.56 -12.33 -23.80
C GLU A 43 10.35 -12.69 -22.54
N ALA A 44 11.66 -12.46 -22.54
CA ALA A 44 12.51 -12.66 -21.37
C ALA A 44 12.09 -11.76 -20.21
N TYR A 45 11.78 -10.49 -20.49
CA TYR A 45 11.30 -9.55 -19.49
C TYR A 45 9.96 -9.98 -18.90
N LEU A 46 8.97 -10.30 -19.75
CA LEU A 46 7.66 -10.77 -19.31
C LEU A 46 7.79 -12.03 -18.42
N THR A 47 8.63 -12.98 -18.83
CA THR A 47 8.93 -14.17 -18.02
C THR A 47 9.55 -13.81 -16.68
N SER A 48 10.47 -12.84 -16.63
CA SER A 48 11.12 -12.40 -15.39
C SER A 48 10.15 -11.79 -14.37
N ILE A 49 9.03 -11.22 -14.84
CA ILE A 49 7.96 -10.67 -13.99
C ILE A 49 6.79 -11.66 -13.80
N GLY A 50 6.95 -12.92 -14.21
CA GLY A 50 5.95 -13.98 -14.04
C GLY A 50 4.76 -13.90 -15.00
N VAL A 51 4.91 -13.21 -16.13
CA VAL A 51 3.87 -13.06 -17.16
C VAL A 51 4.17 -13.98 -18.34
N ASP A 52 3.20 -14.82 -18.69
CA ASP A 52 3.26 -15.62 -19.91
C ASP A 52 3.26 -14.72 -21.17
N PRO A 53 4.32 -14.73 -22.00
CA PRO A 53 4.36 -13.92 -23.22
C PRO A 53 3.24 -14.25 -24.21
N GLY A 54 2.73 -15.48 -24.23
CA GLY A 54 1.60 -15.87 -25.10
C GLY A 54 0.27 -15.22 -24.73
N SER A 55 0.20 -14.57 -23.57
CA SER A 55 -1.03 -14.01 -23.00
C SER A 55 -1.13 -12.47 -23.09
N VAL A 56 -0.19 -11.83 -23.79
CA VAL A 56 -0.13 -10.37 -23.96
C VAL A 56 -0.18 -9.96 -25.43
N VAL A 57 -0.78 -8.81 -25.71
CA VAL A 57 -0.72 -8.16 -27.03
C VAL A 57 0.43 -7.15 -27.06
N ILE A 58 1.29 -7.24 -28.08
CA ILE A 58 2.40 -6.31 -28.27
C ILE A 58 2.01 -5.28 -29.34
N GLN A 59 2.09 -4.00 -29.01
CA GLN A 59 1.88 -2.87 -29.90
C GLN A 59 3.19 -2.10 -30.07
N GLN A 60 3.62 -1.93 -31.32
CA GLN A 60 4.80 -1.15 -31.67
C GLN A 60 4.40 -0.10 -32.71
N GLY A 61 4.82 1.16 -32.52
CA GLY A 61 4.49 2.26 -33.41
C GLY A 61 4.54 3.62 -32.72
N PRO A 62 4.29 4.74 -33.42
CA PRO A 62 4.29 6.08 -32.82
C PRO A 62 3.11 6.29 -31.87
N LEU A 63 1.93 5.78 -32.20
CA LEU A 63 0.70 5.96 -31.42
C LEU A 63 0.08 4.59 -31.12
N ASN A 64 0.14 4.15 -29.86
CA ASN A 64 -0.43 2.87 -29.41
C ASN A 64 -1.54 3.12 -28.39
N TYR A 65 -2.70 2.51 -28.61
CA TYR A 65 -3.86 2.58 -27.73
C TYR A 65 -4.38 1.19 -27.40
N ALA A 66 -4.68 0.95 -26.13
CA ALA A 66 -5.31 -0.27 -25.67
C ALA A 66 -6.48 0.10 -24.75
N GLY A 67 -7.70 -0.20 -25.17
CA GLY A 67 -8.92 0.21 -24.49
C GLY A 67 -10.16 0.13 -25.40
N PRO A 68 -11.35 0.51 -24.89
CA PRO A 68 -12.61 0.31 -25.60
C PRO A 68 -12.84 1.28 -26.78
N LEU A 69 -12.26 2.48 -26.74
CA LEU A 69 -12.56 3.56 -27.68
C LEU A 69 -11.28 4.06 -28.37
N CYS A 70 -10.95 3.43 -29.49
CA CYS A 70 -9.79 3.82 -30.31
C CYS A 70 -9.87 5.33 -30.66
N PRO A 71 -8.81 6.13 -30.41
CA PRO A 71 -8.86 7.59 -30.59
C PRO A 71 -9.07 8.05 -32.04
N GLY A 72 -8.79 7.21 -33.03
CA GLY A 72 -9.02 7.50 -34.45
C GLY A 72 -7.89 7.02 -35.35
N ASP A 73 -7.89 7.53 -36.57
CA ASP A 73 -6.94 7.15 -37.61
C ASP A 73 -5.48 7.42 -37.17
N GLY A 74 -4.59 6.47 -37.45
CA GLY A 74 -3.16 6.55 -37.10
C GLY A 74 -2.78 5.91 -35.77
N TRP A 75 -3.74 5.47 -34.95
CA TRP A 75 -3.50 4.70 -33.73
C TRP A 75 -3.46 3.20 -33.99
N ASN A 76 -2.46 2.52 -33.45
CA ASN A 76 -2.46 1.07 -33.32
C ASN A 76 -3.34 0.70 -32.12
N CYS A 77 -4.53 0.16 -32.37
CA CYS A 77 -5.56 -0.05 -31.35
C CYS A 77 -5.80 -1.53 -31.02
N THR A 78 -6.00 -1.85 -29.74
CA THR A 78 -6.46 -3.17 -29.26
C THR A 78 -7.42 -2.99 -28.08
N ALA A 79 -8.22 -4.01 -27.78
CA ALA A 79 -9.07 -4.05 -26.58
C ALA A 79 -8.52 -5.00 -25.49
N ALA A 80 -7.30 -5.51 -25.66
CA ALA A 80 -6.69 -6.42 -24.71
C ALA A 80 -6.39 -5.74 -23.36
N THR A 81 -6.60 -6.47 -22.26
CA THR A 81 -6.32 -6.01 -20.89
C THR A 81 -4.89 -6.29 -20.42
N ARG A 82 -4.13 -7.03 -21.23
CA ARG A 82 -2.72 -7.38 -20.98
C ARG A 82 -1.90 -7.00 -22.21
N VAL A 83 -1.15 -5.91 -22.11
CA VAL A 83 -0.48 -5.32 -23.28
C VAL A 83 0.96 -4.87 -23.00
N VAL A 84 1.78 -4.93 -24.04
CA VAL A 84 3.08 -4.26 -24.10
C VAL A 84 2.98 -3.19 -25.18
N GLN A 85 3.23 -1.93 -24.85
CA GLN A 85 3.17 -0.81 -25.78
C GLN A 85 4.54 -0.17 -25.90
N ILE A 86 5.08 -0.11 -27.11
CA ILE A 86 6.39 0.44 -27.38
C ILE A 86 6.27 1.57 -28.40
N ALA A 87 6.48 2.79 -27.92
CA ALA A 87 6.45 3.98 -28.76
C ALA A 87 7.74 4.11 -29.56
N SER A 88 7.62 4.34 -30.86
CA SER A 88 8.77 4.67 -31.72
C SER A 88 9.25 6.12 -31.48
N SER A 89 10.47 6.46 -31.88
CA SER A 89 11.01 7.84 -31.76
C SER A 89 10.39 8.88 -32.71
N ALA A 90 9.41 8.49 -33.53
CA ALA A 90 8.69 9.41 -34.40
C ALA A 90 7.73 10.31 -33.57
N SER A 91 7.69 11.60 -33.89
CA SER A 91 6.81 12.57 -33.22
C SER A 91 5.51 12.77 -34.02
N PRO A 92 4.32 12.71 -33.40
CA PRO A 92 4.07 12.48 -31.97
C PRO A 92 4.23 11.00 -31.56
N ALA A 93 4.71 10.78 -30.32
CA ALA A 93 4.90 9.45 -29.71
C ALA A 93 4.07 9.30 -28.43
N ALA A 94 3.14 8.34 -28.38
CA ALA A 94 2.28 8.11 -27.21
C ALA A 94 1.88 6.63 -27.04
N ASN A 95 1.89 6.18 -25.79
CA ASN A 95 1.27 4.93 -25.35
C ASN A 95 0.13 5.25 -24.39
N ILE A 96 -1.09 4.80 -24.72
CA ILE A 96 -2.27 4.99 -23.89
C ILE A 96 -2.91 3.64 -23.60
N PHE A 97 -3.19 3.38 -22.33
CA PHE A 97 -3.87 2.18 -21.86
C PHE A 97 -5.05 2.56 -20.97
N ASP A 98 -6.26 2.22 -21.37
CA ASP A 98 -7.50 2.42 -20.62
C ASP A 98 -8.13 1.05 -20.36
N CYS A 99 -7.78 0.44 -19.22
CA CYS A 99 -8.31 -0.86 -18.85
C CYS A 99 -9.63 -0.74 -18.09
N LEU A 100 -10.65 -1.38 -18.65
CA LEU A 100 -11.95 -1.64 -18.03
C LEU A 100 -12.17 -3.16 -18.08
N PRO A 101 -11.72 -3.95 -17.07
CA PRO A 101 -11.95 -5.38 -17.08
C PRO A 101 -13.45 -5.68 -17.10
N SER A 102 -13.84 -6.70 -17.86
CA SER A 102 -15.26 -7.02 -18.07
C SER A 102 -15.92 -7.54 -16.80
N LEU A 103 -17.04 -6.94 -16.44
CA LEU A 103 -17.94 -7.27 -15.33
C LEU A 103 -18.69 -8.60 -15.48
N ASP A 104 -18.12 -9.59 -16.17
CA ASP A 104 -18.86 -10.83 -16.45
C ASP A 104 -18.80 -11.75 -15.22
N ALA A 105 -19.87 -11.72 -14.42
CA ALA A 105 -20.03 -12.34 -13.11
C ALA A 105 -19.86 -13.88 -13.09
N LEU A 106 -19.69 -14.53 -14.24
CA LEU A 106 -19.57 -15.99 -14.34
C LEU A 106 -18.13 -16.52 -14.17
N ILE A 107 -17.10 -15.67 -14.25
CA ILE A 107 -15.70 -16.12 -14.13
C ILE A 107 -14.96 -15.22 -13.11
N PRO A 108 -14.75 -15.69 -11.87
CA PRO A 108 -14.05 -14.95 -10.80
C PRO A 108 -12.58 -14.58 -11.08
N ALA A 109 -12.06 -14.82 -12.29
CA ALA A 109 -10.63 -14.84 -12.61
C ALA A 109 -10.15 -13.74 -13.57
N LEU A 110 -10.98 -12.77 -13.98
CA LEU A 110 -10.66 -11.89 -15.11
C LEU A 110 -10.62 -10.38 -14.83
N ASN A 111 -10.46 -9.95 -13.57
CA ASN A 111 -10.30 -8.53 -13.23
C ASN A 111 -8.83 -8.12 -13.11
N GLU A 112 -8.01 -8.59 -14.05
CA GLU A 112 -6.58 -8.29 -14.09
C GLU A 112 -6.24 -7.40 -15.29
N CYS A 113 -5.59 -6.28 -15.00
CA CYS A 113 -5.05 -5.37 -16.00
C CYS A 113 -3.53 -5.33 -15.87
N LEU A 114 -2.85 -5.52 -16.99
CA LEU A 114 -1.40 -5.46 -17.09
C LEU A 114 -1.00 -4.59 -18.27
N VAL A 115 -0.15 -3.59 -18.03
CA VAL A 115 0.47 -2.80 -19.09
C VAL A 115 1.96 -2.61 -18.83
N VAL A 116 2.76 -2.83 -19.86
CA VAL A 116 4.17 -2.42 -19.93
C VAL A 116 4.29 -1.38 -21.04
N GLN A 117 4.55 -0.13 -20.69
CA GLN A 117 4.73 0.96 -21.66
C GLN A 117 6.20 1.39 -21.69
N SER A 118 6.76 1.49 -22.89
CA SER A 118 8.11 1.99 -23.11
C SER A 118 8.13 2.97 -24.26
N SER A 119 8.87 4.06 -24.09
CA SER A 119 9.17 5.00 -25.18
C SER A 119 10.67 5.12 -25.47
N LEU A 120 11.44 4.12 -25.04
CA LEU A 120 12.90 4.18 -24.93
C LEU A 120 13.70 3.78 -26.17
N LEU A 121 13.09 3.65 -27.34
CA LEU A 121 13.73 2.93 -28.45
C LEU A 121 14.89 3.66 -29.14
N ASP A 122 15.13 4.95 -28.88
CA ASP A 122 16.19 5.70 -29.56
C ASP A 122 17.13 6.41 -28.57
N PRO A 123 18.44 6.11 -28.57
CA PRO A 123 19.45 6.87 -27.81
C PRO A 123 19.42 8.38 -28.13
N LEU A 124 18.99 8.73 -29.35
CA LEU A 124 18.87 10.08 -29.89
C LEU A 124 17.48 10.70 -29.70
N GLU A 125 16.57 10.10 -28.91
CA GLU A 125 15.21 10.62 -28.70
C GLU A 125 15.24 12.13 -28.36
N THR A 126 14.68 12.94 -29.25
CA THR A 126 14.59 14.41 -29.10
C THR A 126 13.17 14.86 -28.75
N SER A 127 12.15 14.05 -29.02
CA SER A 127 10.75 14.34 -28.74
C SER A 127 10.33 13.87 -27.34
N SER A 128 9.48 14.63 -26.67
CA SER A 128 8.80 14.18 -25.45
C SER A 128 7.73 13.14 -25.80
N SER A 129 7.96 11.89 -25.41
CA SER A 129 6.95 10.83 -25.44
C SER A 129 6.05 10.88 -24.19
N MET A 130 4.86 10.28 -24.25
CA MET A 130 3.96 10.18 -23.09
C MET A 130 3.49 8.74 -22.91
N ASN A 131 3.64 8.23 -21.69
CA ASN A 131 3.02 6.99 -21.26
C ASN A 131 1.87 7.34 -20.31
N SER A 132 0.66 6.97 -20.69
CA SER A 132 -0.54 7.16 -19.88
C SER A 132 -1.26 5.83 -19.70
N ALA A 133 -1.55 5.46 -18.45
CA ALA A 133 -2.26 4.23 -18.14
C ALA A 133 -3.32 4.48 -17.07
N SER A 134 -4.53 4.02 -17.32
CA SER A 134 -5.64 4.01 -16.39
C SER A 134 -6.17 2.59 -16.23
N CYS A 135 -6.35 2.17 -14.98
CA CYS A 135 -7.01 0.92 -14.62
C CYS A 135 -8.21 1.24 -13.75
N ASN A 136 -9.42 1.07 -14.27
CA ASN A 136 -10.64 1.34 -13.52
C ASN A 136 -11.46 0.06 -13.39
N THR A 137 -11.70 -0.39 -12.16
CA THR A 137 -12.52 -1.57 -11.88
C THR A 137 -13.63 -1.21 -10.90
N ASP A 138 -14.87 -1.55 -11.20
CA ASP A 138 -16.01 -1.32 -10.31
C ASP A 138 -16.85 -2.60 -10.23
N LEU A 139 -16.56 -3.45 -9.24
CA LEU A 139 -17.15 -4.76 -9.07
C LEU A 139 -18.33 -4.69 -8.10
N SER A 140 -19.48 -5.24 -8.50
CA SER A 140 -20.64 -5.43 -7.64
C SER A 140 -21.02 -6.91 -7.55
N ASP A 141 -21.34 -7.36 -6.34
CA ASP A 141 -21.87 -8.70 -6.00
C ASP A 141 -20.88 -9.88 -6.22
N GLY A 142 -20.81 -10.82 -5.25
CA GLY A 142 -19.90 -11.99 -5.27
C GLY A 142 -18.49 -11.71 -4.69
N SER A 143 -17.64 -12.74 -4.52
CA SER A 143 -16.26 -12.61 -4.00
C SER A 143 -15.39 -11.77 -4.94
N GLY A 144 -15.12 -10.50 -4.59
CA GLY A 144 -14.43 -9.57 -5.46
C GLY A 144 -12.91 -9.72 -5.37
N LYS A 145 -12.24 -9.95 -6.50
CA LYS A 145 -10.80 -9.79 -6.64
C LYS A 145 -10.51 -8.89 -7.82
N SER A 146 -9.61 -7.93 -7.65
CA SER A 146 -9.15 -7.05 -8.74
C SER A 146 -7.66 -6.77 -8.62
N LYS A 147 -6.97 -6.74 -9.76
CA LYS A 147 -5.54 -6.53 -9.83
C LYS A 147 -5.15 -5.60 -10.97
N CYS A 148 -4.39 -4.55 -10.66
CA CYS A 148 -3.85 -3.63 -11.65
C CYS A 148 -2.31 -3.61 -11.54
N THR A 149 -1.62 -3.84 -12.65
CA THR A 149 -0.16 -3.72 -12.72
C THR A 149 0.23 -2.83 -13.89
N ILE A 150 0.82 -1.68 -13.59
CA ILE A 150 1.26 -0.68 -14.56
C ILE A 150 2.78 -0.54 -14.45
N ARG A 151 3.48 -0.75 -15.55
CA ARG A 151 4.93 -0.55 -15.67
C ARG A 151 5.19 0.43 -16.80
N GLN A 152 5.83 1.56 -16.52
CA GLN A 152 6.07 2.60 -17.53
C GLN A 152 7.54 3.05 -17.50
N GLN A 153 8.11 3.22 -18.68
CA GLN A 153 9.47 3.70 -18.84
C GLN A 153 9.56 4.73 -19.97
N ALA A 154 10.21 5.85 -19.69
CA ALA A 154 10.40 6.92 -20.65
C ALA A 154 11.78 7.57 -20.48
N LYS A 155 12.40 8.09 -21.54
CA LYS A 155 13.68 8.79 -21.40
C LYS A 155 13.42 10.22 -20.92
N LYS A 156 12.86 11.03 -21.81
CA LYS A 156 12.51 12.43 -21.54
C LYS A 156 11.01 12.64 -21.28
N GLY A 157 10.21 11.63 -21.59
CA GLY A 157 8.76 11.65 -21.50
C GLY A 157 8.22 11.50 -20.08
N ASN A 158 6.97 11.92 -19.89
CA ASN A 158 6.27 11.74 -18.61
C ASN A 158 5.58 10.38 -18.55
N ASN A 159 5.59 9.79 -17.36
CA ASN A 159 4.81 8.61 -17.02
C ASN A 159 3.65 9.02 -16.11
N ASN A 160 2.42 8.70 -16.52
CA ASN A 160 1.21 8.95 -15.76
C ASN A 160 0.42 7.66 -15.58
N ALA A 161 0.15 7.27 -14.35
CA ALA A 161 -0.55 6.04 -14.00
C ALA A 161 -1.65 6.32 -12.98
N ASN A 162 -2.86 5.86 -13.28
CA ASN A 162 -4.02 5.99 -12.41
C ASN A 162 -4.69 4.62 -12.22
N VAL A 163 -4.82 4.17 -10.98
CA VAL A 163 -5.57 2.98 -10.60
C VAL A 163 -6.72 3.41 -9.72
N ASN A 164 -7.94 3.05 -10.12
CA ASN A 164 -9.15 3.24 -9.34
C ASN A 164 -9.91 1.92 -9.28
N GLN A 165 -9.86 1.24 -8.14
CA GLN A 165 -10.55 -0.02 -7.93
C GLN A 165 -11.62 0.17 -6.86
N ARG A 166 -12.79 -0.39 -7.14
CA ARG A 166 -13.92 -0.44 -6.25
C ARG A 166 -14.51 -1.84 -6.24
N ILE A 167 -14.77 -2.37 -5.04
CA ILE A 167 -15.55 -3.58 -4.81
C ILE A 167 -16.71 -3.24 -3.88
N ASN A 168 -17.93 -3.60 -4.28
CA ASN A 168 -19.15 -3.46 -3.49
C ASN A 168 -19.85 -4.82 -3.33
N GLN A 169 -19.95 -5.32 -2.11
CA GLN A 169 -20.61 -6.60 -1.82
C GLN A 169 -21.84 -6.36 -0.94
N ARG A 170 -22.99 -6.87 -1.40
CA ARG A 170 -24.27 -6.80 -0.68
C ARG A 170 -24.87 -8.18 -0.54
N GLY A 171 -25.22 -8.55 0.69
CA GLY A 171 -25.73 -9.89 1.00
C GLY A 171 -24.71 -11.01 0.76
N GLY A 172 -25.11 -12.25 1.04
CA GLY A 172 -24.24 -13.43 0.94
C GLY A 172 -23.11 -13.42 1.98
N SER A 173 -23.30 -14.15 3.08
CA SER A 173 -22.25 -14.37 4.08
C SER A 173 -21.51 -15.68 3.74
N PRO A 174 -20.16 -15.70 3.69
CA PRO A 174 -19.24 -14.60 3.95
C PRO A 174 -19.05 -13.66 2.74
N GLN A 175 -18.66 -12.41 3.03
CA GLN A 175 -18.16 -11.46 2.04
C GLN A 175 -16.64 -11.36 2.13
N THR A 176 -15.95 -11.65 1.01
CA THR A 176 -14.49 -11.58 0.94
C THR A 176 -14.06 -10.74 -0.26
N ALA A 177 -13.14 -9.79 -0.07
CA ALA A 177 -12.67 -8.92 -1.13
C ALA A 177 -11.15 -8.69 -1.09
N THR A 178 -10.52 -8.57 -2.26
CA THR A 178 -9.11 -8.20 -2.38
C THR A 178 -8.86 -7.27 -3.56
N GLU A 179 -8.17 -6.16 -3.32
CA GLU A 179 -7.70 -5.23 -4.36
C GLU A 179 -6.18 -5.10 -4.28
N ASP A 180 -5.49 -5.37 -5.39
CA ASP A 180 -4.03 -5.24 -5.48
C ASP A 180 -3.64 -4.29 -6.64
N ALA A 181 -2.84 -3.26 -6.33
CA ALA A 181 -2.35 -2.28 -7.29
C ALA A 181 -0.83 -2.12 -7.22
N GLU A 182 -0.16 -2.23 -8.37
CA GLU A 182 1.27 -1.98 -8.51
C GLU A 182 1.54 -0.99 -9.66
N ILE A 183 2.26 0.08 -9.34
CA ILE A 183 2.75 1.07 -10.32
C ILE A 183 4.28 1.13 -10.21
N ASN A 184 4.96 0.87 -11.32
CA ASN A 184 6.41 1.05 -11.46
C ASN A 184 6.68 2.03 -12.60
N GLN A 185 7.31 3.16 -12.32
CA GLN A 185 7.62 4.19 -13.31
C GLN A 185 9.11 4.55 -13.26
N THR A 186 9.74 4.62 -14.43
CA THR A 186 11.13 5.08 -14.55
C THR A 186 11.25 6.15 -15.62
N SER A 187 11.98 7.22 -15.31
CA SER A 187 12.28 8.30 -16.24
C SER A 187 13.71 8.85 -16.09
N ASP A 188 14.35 9.30 -17.17
CA ASP A 188 15.64 10.01 -17.06
C ASP A 188 15.39 11.47 -16.66
N THR A 189 14.58 12.20 -17.41
CA THR A 189 14.31 13.63 -17.13
C THR A 189 12.83 13.97 -17.02
N GLY A 190 11.94 13.09 -17.47
CA GLY A 190 10.50 13.31 -17.38
C GLY A 190 9.95 13.04 -15.98
N LYS A 191 8.72 13.46 -15.73
CA LYS A 191 8.05 13.29 -14.43
C LYS A 191 7.37 11.92 -14.33
N ASN A 192 7.31 11.39 -13.12
CA ASN A 192 6.50 10.22 -12.78
C ASN A 192 5.34 10.64 -11.88
N THR A 193 4.12 10.28 -12.26
CA THR A 193 2.92 10.57 -11.47
C THR A 193 2.09 9.30 -11.33
N ALA A 194 1.80 8.93 -10.09
CA ALA A 194 1.06 7.73 -9.74
C ALA A 194 -0.11 8.08 -8.82
N THR A 195 -1.30 7.59 -9.13
CA THR A 195 -2.46 7.69 -8.26
C THR A 195 -3.06 6.30 -8.09
N ILE A 196 -3.29 5.90 -6.85
CA ILE A 196 -3.97 4.65 -6.50
C ILE A 196 -5.12 4.99 -5.56
N ARG A 197 -6.34 4.62 -5.95
CA ARG A 197 -7.53 4.65 -5.08
C ARG A 197 -8.14 3.27 -5.05
N LEU A 198 -8.21 2.67 -3.87
CA LEU A 198 -8.79 1.35 -3.62
C LEU A 198 -9.96 1.52 -2.67
N THR A 199 -11.13 0.95 -2.98
CA THR A 199 -12.33 1.07 -2.14
C THR A 199 -13.07 -0.27 -2.06
N ILE A 200 -13.06 -0.89 -0.88
CA ILE A 200 -13.90 -2.05 -0.58
C ILE A 200 -15.06 -1.60 0.31
N GLN A 201 -16.28 -1.87 -0.13
CA GLN A 201 -17.49 -1.70 0.65
C GLN A 201 -18.23 -3.03 0.78
N GLN A 202 -18.45 -3.47 2.02
CA GLN A 202 -19.11 -4.72 2.36
C GLN A 202 -20.30 -4.43 3.28
N THR A 203 -21.47 -4.99 2.95
CA THR A 203 -22.68 -4.84 3.77
C THR A 203 -23.42 -6.16 3.86
N LEU A 204 -23.58 -6.65 5.09
CA LEU A 204 -24.42 -7.79 5.44
C LEU A 204 -25.57 -7.31 6.32
N ASP A 205 -26.79 -7.64 5.90
CA ASP A 205 -28.02 -7.39 6.62
C ASP A 205 -28.79 -8.72 6.60
N ILE A 206 -28.91 -9.36 7.77
CA ILE A 206 -29.53 -10.68 7.91
C ILE A 206 -30.57 -10.64 9.01
N ASP A 207 -31.83 -10.85 8.63
CA ASP A 207 -32.95 -11.14 9.51
C ASP A 207 -33.30 -12.63 9.41
N SER A 208 -33.18 -13.36 10.53
CA SER A 208 -33.35 -14.81 10.54
C SER A 208 -33.73 -15.36 11.91
N THR A 209 -34.59 -16.38 11.94
CA THR A 209 -34.97 -17.07 13.19
C THR A 209 -33.91 -18.01 13.76
N PRO A 210 -33.12 -18.76 12.95
CA PRO A 210 -31.98 -19.52 13.45
C PRO A 210 -30.81 -18.61 13.85
N PRO A 211 -29.72 -19.17 14.41
CA PRO A 211 -28.49 -18.43 14.64
C PRO A 211 -27.99 -17.72 13.37
N VAL A 212 -27.50 -16.49 13.55
CA VAL A 212 -26.95 -15.65 12.46
C VAL A 212 -25.44 -15.61 12.57
N SER A 213 -24.76 -15.83 11.44
CA SER A 213 -23.31 -15.64 11.31
C SER A 213 -23.03 -14.73 10.11
N GLN A 214 -22.43 -13.58 10.39
CA GLN A 214 -21.97 -12.61 9.42
C GLN A 214 -20.45 -12.55 9.46
N GLN A 215 -19.83 -12.58 8.28
CA GLN A 215 -18.39 -12.47 8.17
C GLN A 215 -18.03 -11.58 6.97
N GLN A 216 -17.17 -10.59 7.22
CA GLN A 216 -16.60 -9.69 6.22
C GLN A 216 -15.08 -9.67 6.33
N GLN A 217 -14.40 -9.94 5.22
CA GLN A 217 -12.94 -9.95 5.16
C GLN A 217 -12.49 -9.13 3.94
N ALA A 218 -11.54 -8.22 4.15
CA ALA A 218 -11.06 -7.33 3.10
C ALA A 218 -9.54 -7.13 3.20
N ARG A 219 -8.89 -7.09 2.04
CA ARG A 219 -7.46 -6.77 1.90
C ARG A 219 -7.21 -5.82 0.73
N GLN A 220 -6.47 -4.75 0.97
CA GLN A 220 -6.02 -3.82 -0.05
C GLN A 220 -4.48 -3.75 -0.02
N THR A 221 -3.83 -3.90 -1.17
CA THR A 221 -2.39 -3.70 -1.31
C THR A 221 -2.08 -2.69 -2.41
N ALA A 222 -1.27 -1.70 -2.09
CA ALA A 222 -0.77 -0.70 -3.02
C ALA A 222 0.75 -0.67 -3.00
N LYS A 223 1.37 -0.66 -4.19
CA LYS A 223 2.81 -0.49 -4.34
C LYS A 223 3.11 0.55 -5.41
N VAL A 224 3.88 1.56 -5.05
CA VAL A 224 4.39 2.57 -5.98
C VAL A 224 5.91 2.57 -5.93
N THR A 225 6.54 2.43 -7.09
CA THR A 225 7.98 2.60 -7.24
C THR A 225 8.22 3.59 -8.37
N GLN A 226 8.86 4.71 -8.06
CA GLN A 226 9.15 5.77 -9.03
C GLN A 226 10.62 6.15 -8.98
N THR A 227 11.28 6.08 -10.13
CA THR A 227 12.68 6.51 -10.29
C THR A 227 12.75 7.56 -11.37
N ALA A 228 13.29 8.73 -11.04
CA ALA A 228 13.55 9.80 -11.99
C ALA A 228 15.04 10.20 -11.93
N GLY A 229 15.67 10.54 -13.04
CA GLY A 229 16.95 11.25 -12.97
C GLY A 229 16.71 12.70 -12.54
N GLY A 230 16.25 13.55 -13.45
CA GLY A 230 16.00 14.97 -13.20
C GLY A 230 14.53 15.36 -12.96
N GLY A 231 13.58 14.46 -13.23
CA GLY A 231 12.15 14.73 -13.08
C GLY A 231 11.64 14.55 -11.65
N ASN A 232 10.44 15.07 -11.39
CA ASN A 232 9.75 14.89 -10.11
C ASN A 232 9.06 13.53 -10.06
N ASN A 233 9.01 12.94 -8.87
CA ASN A 233 8.14 11.82 -8.54
C ASN A 233 7.00 12.29 -7.65
N SER A 234 5.77 11.96 -8.02
CA SER A 234 4.57 12.26 -7.25
C SER A 234 3.68 11.03 -7.12
N SER A 235 3.25 10.75 -5.89
CA SER A 235 2.31 9.67 -5.58
C SER A 235 1.18 10.15 -4.67
N ASP A 236 -0.02 9.64 -4.93
CA ASP A 236 -1.21 9.76 -4.09
C ASP A 236 -1.85 8.37 -3.97
N VAL A 237 -1.77 7.77 -2.79
CA VAL A 237 -2.28 6.43 -2.49
C VAL A 237 -3.35 6.55 -1.42
N GLN A 238 -4.56 6.11 -1.76
CA GLN A 238 -5.73 6.14 -0.88
C GLN A 238 -6.34 4.73 -0.84
N GLN A 239 -6.43 4.16 0.36
CA GLN A 239 -7.08 2.88 0.61
C GLN A 239 -8.25 3.09 1.55
N THR A 240 -9.42 2.59 1.19
CA THR A 240 -10.64 2.71 2.00
C THR A 240 -11.35 1.36 2.10
N ILE A 241 -11.62 0.91 3.33
CA ILE A 241 -12.44 -0.26 3.62
C ILE A 241 -13.60 0.18 4.51
N LEU A 242 -14.81 -0.09 4.08
CA LEU A 242 -16.05 0.17 4.81
C LEU A 242 -16.82 -1.15 4.98
N GLN A 243 -16.98 -1.58 6.22
CA GLN A 243 -17.64 -2.83 6.59
C GLN A 243 -18.80 -2.56 7.53
N ALA A 244 -19.96 -3.13 7.21
CA ALA A 244 -21.17 -3.02 8.00
C ALA A 244 -21.88 -4.37 8.09
N GLU A 245 -22.14 -4.80 9.32
CA GLU A 245 -22.90 -6.00 9.65
C GLU A 245 -24.10 -5.59 10.52
N ASP A 246 -25.31 -5.94 10.09
CA ASP A 246 -26.57 -5.74 10.81
C ASP A 246 -27.30 -7.09 10.92
N ALA A 247 -27.50 -7.57 12.14
CA ALA A 247 -28.09 -8.87 12.41
C ALA A 247 -29.36 -8.75 13.26
N GLN A 248 -30.42 -9.43 12.81
CA GLN A 248 -31.66 -9.59 13.55
C GLN A 248 -31.94 -11.08 13.78
N SER A 249 -31.91 -11.51 15.04
CA SER A 249 -32.27 -12.88 15.43
C SER A 249 -32.80 -12.94 16.88
N ASN A 250 -33.56 -13.99 17.18
CA ASN A 250 -33.89 -14.37 18.56
C ASN A 250 -32.96 -15.49 19.08
N SER A 251 -31.99 -15.90 18.28
CA SER A 251 -30.98 -16.92 18.58
C SER A 251 -29.58 -16.28 18.60
N ASP A 252 -28.54 -17.10 18.68
CA ASP A 252 -27.16 -16.61 18.78
C ASP A 252 -26.74 -15.81 17.53
N ILE A 253 -25.97 -14.76 17.75
CA ILE A 253 -25.46 -13.88 16.69
C ILE A 253 -23.93 -13.85 16.77
N THR A 254 -23.27 -14.11 15.65
CA THR A 254 -21.82 -13.94 15.48
C THR A 254 -21.53 -13.00 14.32
N GLN A 255 -20.72 -11.98 14.58
CA GLN A 255 -20.33 -10.94 13.64
C GLN A 255 -18.80 -10.81 13.67
N ASP A 256 -18.16 -10.98 12.51
CA ASP A 256 -16.70 -11.08 12.37
C ASP A 256 -16.21 -10.22 11.19
N GLN A 257 -15.54 -9.10 11.51
CA GLN A 257 -14.96 -8.20 10.51
C GLN A 257 -13.43 -8.21 10.59
N ASN A 258 -12.75 -8.56 9.50
CA ASN A 258 -11.28 -8.56 9.39
C ASN A 258 -10.56 -9.42 10.45
N THR A 259 -11.20 -10.53 10.83
CA THR A 259 -10.70 -11.51 11.80
C THR A 259 -9.91 -12.66 11.18
N ASP A 260 -9.79 -12.73 9.85
CA ASP A 260 -9.05 -13.79 9.15
C ASP A 260 -7.59 -13.35 8.88
N PRO A 261 -6.58 -14.04 9.44
CA PRO A 261 -5.17 -13.69 9.24
C PRO A 261 -4.71 -13.83 7.78
N ALA A 262 -5.43 -14.54 6.92
CA ALA A 262 -5.14 -14.60 5.49
C ALA A 262 -5.34 -13.25 4.77
N PHE A 263 -6.08 -12.33 5.39
CA PHE A 263 -6.36 -10.99 4.87
C PHE A 263 -5.55 -9.89 5.57
N ALA A 264 -4.70 -10.24 6.54
CA ALA A 264 -3.90 -9.29 7.31
C ALA A 264 -2.55 -8.92 6.62
N PRO A 265 -2.06 -7.68 6.76
CA PRO A 265 -2.83 -6.49 7.19
C PRO A 265 -3.93 -6.17 6.18
N ASN A 266 -5.04 -5.60 6.65
CA ASN A 266 -6.20 -5.29 5.83
C ASN A 266 -5.89 -4.17 4.82
N GLN A 267 -5.05 -3.22 5.19
CA GLN A 267 -4.56 -2.18 4.30
C GLN A 267 -3.04 -2.14 4.34
N LYS A 268 -2.41 -2.32 3.17
CA LYS A 268 -0.96 -2.24 3.01
C LYS A 268 -0.60 -1.32 1.86
N ALA A 269 0.25 -0.33 2.13
CA ALA A 269 0.82 0.51 1.09
C ALA A 269 2.34 0.67 1.24
N THR A 270 3.06 0.60 0.11
CA THR A 270 4.49 0.88 0.06
C THR A 270 4.80 1.82 -1.09
N VAL A 271 5.42 2.94 -0.78
CA VAL A 271 5.87 3.95 -1.74
C VAL A 271 7.38 4.07 -1.67
N THR A 272 8.04 3.94 -2.81
CA THR A 272 9.48 4.19 -2.96
C THR A 272 9.70 5.18 -4.08
N GLN A 273 10.33 6.32 -3.78
CA GLN A 273 10.62 7.37 -4.75
C GLN A 273 12.12 7.69 -4.73
N THR A 274 12.75 7.73 -5.89
CA THR A 274 14.16 8.09 -6.03
C THR A 274 14.33 9.11 -7.14
N THR A 275 15.05 10.20 -6.85
CA THR A 275 15.37 11.24 -7.81
C THR A 275 16.78 11.78 -7.60
N SER A 276 17.46 12.25 -8.65
CA SER A 276 18.79 12.87 -8.50
C SER A 276 18.71 14.38 -8.36
N THR A 277 17.79 15.06 -9.06
CA THR A 277 17.61 16.52 -8.96
C THR A 277 16.16 16.98 -8.96
N GLY A 278 15.18 16.07 -8.99
CA GLY A 278 13.77 16.41 -8.89
C GLY A 278 13.27 16.40 -7.45
N ALA A 279 12.00 16.78 -7.25
CA ALA A 279 11.34 16.63 -5.96
C ALA A 279 10.63 15.27 -5.85
N ASN A 280 10.60 14.71 -4.63
CA ASN A 280 9.75 13.58 -4.28
C ASN A 280 8.56 14.07 -3.45
N THR A 281 7.34 13.71 -3.83
CA THR A 281 6.14 14.01 -3.07
C THR A 281 5.27 12.77 -2.95
N SER A 282 4.85 12.45 -1.72
CA SER A 282 4.00 11.30 -1.43
C SER A 282 2.86 11.71 -0.50
N ASN A 283 1.64 11.29 -0.85
CA ASN A 283 0.49 11.27 0.04
C ASN A 283 0.01 9.82 0.17
N LEU A 284 -0.01 9.28 1.38
CA LEU A 284 -0.47 7.94 1.70
C LEU A 284 -1.58 8.05 2.74
N GLN A 285 -2.78 7.57 2.43
CA GLN A 285 -3.94 7.67 3.31
C GLN A 285 -4.65 6.31 3.39
N HIS A 286 -4.84 5.83 4.61
CA HIS A 286 -5.65 4.64 4.89
C HIS A 286 -6.88 5.05 5.71
N GLN A 287 -8.01 4.44 5.38
CA GLN A 287 -9.24 4.55 6.13
C GLN A 287 -9.87 3.17 6.27
N LEU A 288 -10.09 2.73 7.50
CA LEU A 288 -10.79 1.51 7.84
C LEU A 288 -11.97 1.83 8.76
N THR A 289 -13.19 1.46 8.35
CA THR A 289 -14.38 1.64 9.17
C THR A 289 -15.13 0.32 9.26
N GLN A 290 -15.36 -0.11 10.49
CA GLN A 290 -15.99 -1.38 10.83
C GLN A 290 -17.16 -1.12 11.77
N ARG A 291 -18.35 -1.57 11.38
CA ARG A 291 -19.58 -1.42 12.18
C ARG A 291 -20.31 -2.74 12.32
N GLN A 292 -20.65 -3.08 13.55
CA GLN A 292 -21.46 -4.24 13.89
C GLN A 292 -22.66 -3.78 14.71
N HIS A 293 -23.86 -4.17 14.27
CA HIS A 293 -25.10 -3.99 15.01
C HIS A 293 -25.84 -5.33 15.13
N ALA A 294 -26.31 -5.64 16.33
CA ALA A 294 -27.18 -6.77 16.59
C ALA A 294 -28.43 -6.32 17.35
N ASN A 295 -29.59 -6.82 16.96
CA ASN A 295 -30.84 -6.54 17.65
C ASN A 295 -30.81 -7.01 19.12
N SER A 296 -31.74 -6.48 19.93
CA SER A 296 -31.89 -6.94 21.31
C SER A 296 -32.49 -8.35 21.37
N CYS A 297 -31.79 -9.30 21.99
CA CYS A 297 -32.30 -10.65 22.27
C CYS A 297 -32.39 -10.91 23.79
N THR A 298 -33.24 -11.82 24.25
CA THR A 298 -33.40 -12.02 25.71
C THR A 298 -32.33 -12.95 26.30
N THR A 299 -32.04 -14.10 25.68
CA THR A 299 -31.17 -15.13 26.29
C THR A 299 -30.09 -15.65 25.35
N CYS A 300 -29.87 -14.98 24.21
CA CYS A 300 -28.89 -15.43 23.23
C CYS A 300 -27.47 -14.98 23.59
N THR A 301 -26.50 -15.64 22.97
CA THR A 301 -25.11 -15.21 22.95
C THR A 301 -24.88 -14.30 21.74
N ILE A 302 -24.34 -13.11 21.98
CA ILE A 302 -23.89 -12.21 20.92
C ILE A 302 -22.36 -12.11 20.98
N THR A 303 -21.71 -12.46 19.87
CA THR A 303 -20.26 -12.37 19.67
C THR A 303 -19.97 -11.36 18.55
N GLN A 304 -19.19 -10.34 18.86
CA GLN A 304 -18.79 -9.30 17.91
C GLN A 304 -17.27 -9.13 17.95
N ASN A 305 -16.59 -9.37 16.84
CA ASN A 305 -15.14 -9.26 16.72
C ASN A 305 -14.77 -8.36 15.54
N GLN A 306 -13.86 -7.40 15.78
CA GLN A 306 -13.32 -6.51 14.75
C GLN A 306 -11.80 -6.50 14.80
N GLY A 307 -11.20 -6.82 13.65
CA GLY A 307 -9.76 -6.77 13.45
C GLY A 307 -9.01 -7.94 14.10
N LEU A 308 -7.68 -7.82 14.03
CA LEU A 308 -6.72 -8.75 14.61
C LEU A 308 -5.59 -7.95 15.28
N PRO A 309 -4.91 -8.52 16.29
CA PRO A 309 -3.63 -8.00 16.74
C PRO A 309 -2.65 -7.89 15.57
N PHE A 310 -1.52 -7.19 15.77
CA PHE A 310 -0.46 -7.14 14.75
C PHE A 310 -0.13 -8.54 14.21
N PRO A 311 -0.09 -8.75 12.87
CA PRO A 311 -0.05 -7.75 11.80
C PRO A 311 -1.41 -7.40 11.16
N GLY A 312 -2.52 -7.37 11.92
CA GLY A 312 -3.83 -6.87 11.44
C GLY A 312 -3.83 -5.39 11.04
N GLY A 313 -5.01 -4.82 10.78
CA GLY A 313 -5.20 -3.36 10.66
C GLY A 313 -4.49 -2.73 9.45
N GLN A 314 -3.77 -1.64 9.69
CA GLN A 314 -3.22 -0.75 8.65
C GLN A 314 -1.68 -0.72 8.70
N SER A 315 -1.02 -0.85 7.54
CA SER A 315 0.46 -0.79 7.43
C SER A 315 0.90 0.05 6.23
N GLY A 316 1.63 1.14 6.46
CA GLY A 316 2.07 2.09 5.44
C GLY A 316 3.56 2.40 5.52
N SER A 317 4.22 2.49 4.36
CA SER A 317 5.63 2.89 4.27
C SER A 317 5.91 3.82 3.11
N VAL A 318 6.59 4.92 3.38
CA VAL A 318 7.11 5.86 2.37
C VAL A 318 8.62 5.97 2.51
N THR A 319 9.36 5.64 1.45
CA THR A 319 10.81 5.87 1.36
C THR A 319 11.11 6.82 0.20
N GLN A 320 11.77 7.93 0.50
CA GLN A 320 12.17 8.91 -0.51
C GLN A 320 13.68 9.10 -0.49
N THR A 321 14.28 9.24 -1.66
CA THR A 321 15.71 9.55 -1.83
C THR A 321 15.87 10.62 -2.89
N ALA A 322 16.52 11.75 -2.54
CA ALA A 322 16.69 12.90 -3.43
C ALA A 322 18.08 13.54 -3.31
N GLY A 323 18.58 14.10 -4.42
CA GLY A 323 19.77 14.96 -4.41
C GLY A 323 19.42 16.44 -4.37
N GLY A 324 19.70 17.12 -3.25
CA GLY A 324 19.71 18.58 -3.15
C GLY A 324 18.38 19.31 -3.39
N VAL A 325 17.24 18.59 -3.37
CA VAL A 325 15.89 19.15 -3.51
C VAL A 325 14.99 18.65 -2.38
N ALA A 326 14.07 19.50 -1.92
CA ALA A 326 13.16 19.18 -0.83
C ALA A 326 12.27 17.96 -1.12
N GLN A 327 12.02 17.18 -0.07
CA GLN A 327 11.15 16.00 -0.08
C GLN A 327 9.93 16.25 0.78
N ASN A 328 8.75 15.79 0.35
CA ASN A 328 7.52 15.91 1.13
C ASN A 328 6.79 14.57 1.23
N SER A 329 6.47 14.17 2.45
CA SER A 329 5.74 12.93 2.75
C SER A 329 4.63 13.23 3.75
N ILE A 330 3.40 12.89 3.40
CA ILE A 330 2.25 12.92 4.31
C ILE A 330 1.67 11.50 4.34
N ALA A 331 1.58 10.93 5.54
CA ALA A 331 1.02 9.61 5.76
C ALA A 331 -0.04 9.66 6.85
N GLY A 332 -1.24 9.14 6.56
CA GLY A 332 -2.38 9.11 7.46
C GLY A 332 -2.98 7.72 7.57
N GLN A 333 -3.33 7.31 8.78
CA GLN A 333 -4.09 6.09 9.08
C GLN A 333 -5.24 6.46 9.99
N ASN A 334 -6.44 5.98 9.65
CA ASN A 334 -7.66 6.25 10.42
C ASN A 334 -8.50 5.00 10.50
N GLU A 335 -8.72 4.51 11.71
CA GLU A 335 -9.58 3.39 12.00
C GLU A 335 -10.74 3.78 12.92
N SER A 336 -11.95 3.33 12.56
CA SER A 336 -13.15 3.47 13.39
C SER A 336 -13.86 2.13 13.54
N GLN A 337 -14.04 1.69 14.77
CA GLN A 337 -14.60 0.40 15.13
C GLN A 337 -15.77 0.57 16.11
N THR A 338 -16.99 0.29 15.66
CA THR A 338 -18.19 0.41 16.48
C THR A 338 -18.96 -0.90 16.61
N GLN A 339 -19.35 -1.23 17.84
CA GLN A 339 -20.14 -2.42 18.18
C GLN A 339 -21.37 -2.02 18.99
N ASP A 340 -22.55 -2.42 18.52
CA ASP A 340 -23.81 -2.20 19.22
C ASP A 340 -24.60 -3.50 19.31
N ALA A 341 -25.04 -3.87 20.52
CA ALA A 341 -25.78 -5.09 20.78
C ALA A 341 -26.56 -5.02 22.09
N GLY A 342 -27.73 -5.64 22.15
CA GLY A 342 -28.50 -5.81 23.38
C GLY A 342 -28.75 -7.28 23.72
N THR A 343 -28.36 -7.74 24.90
CA THR A 343 -28.77 -9.08 25.37
C THR A 343 -28.83 -9.16 26.90
N PHE A 344 -29.76 -9.95 27.45
CA PHE A 344 -29.69 -10.39 28.87
C PHE A 344 -28.95 -11.75 29.02
N GLY A 345 -28.53 -12.35 27.90
CA GLY A 345 -27.65 -13.52 27.85
C GLY A 345 -26.17 -13.12 27.93
N THR A 346 -25.34 -13.75 27.09
CA THR A 346 -23.88 -13.51 27.08
C THR A 346 -23.49 -12.57 25.95
N LEU A 347 -22.64 -11.58 26.26
CA LEU A 347 -22.08 -10.65 25.30
C LEU A 347 -20.55 -10.78 25.29
N ILE A 348 -19.98 -11.12 24.14
CA ILE A 348 -18.53 -11.31 23.90
C ILE A 348 -18.09 -10.31 22.84
N ARG A 349 -17.08 -9.48 23.15
CA ARG A 349 -16.64 -8.41 22.27
C ARG A 349 -15.13 -8.24 22.25
N THR A 350 -14.57 -8.14 21.05
CA THR A 350 -13.17 -7.81 20.84
C THR A 350 -12.99 -6.80 19.72
N LYS A 351 -12.06 -5.86 19.92
CA LYS A 351 -11.61 -4.88 18.93
C LYS A 351 -10.10 -4.77 18.97
N PHE A 352 -9.49 -4.93 17.80
CA PHE A 352 -8.07 -4.71 17.59
C PHE A 352 -7.89 -3.75 16.43
N GLY A 353 -7.09 -2.71 16.67
CA GLY A 353 -6.77 -1.74 15.63
C GLY A 353 -5.31 -1.34 15.63
N PRO A 354 -4.41 -2.22 15.16
CA PRO A 354 -3.01 -1.87 14.96
C PRO A 354 -2.83 -0.95 13.74
N GLU A 355 -2.04 0.09 13.94
CA GLU A 355 -1.68 1.10 12.94
C GLU A 355 -0.16 1.18 12.90
N ASP A 356 0.46 0.79 11.78
CA ASP A 356 1.91 0.83 11.58
C ASP A 356 2.22 1.76 10.40
N CYS A 357 2.80 2.92 10.69
CA CYS A 357 3.10 3.92 9.67
C CYS A 357 4.54 4.37 9.77
N CYS A 358 5.10 4.63 8.58
CA CYS A 358 6.46 5.09 8.52
C CYS A 358 6.79 5.98 7.32
N THR A 359 7.82 6.80 7.53
CA THR A 359 8.46 7.62 6.51
C THR A 359 9.98 7.62 6.70
N THR A 360 10.74 7.45 5.62
CA THR A 360 12.20 7.62 5.60
C THR A 360 12.58 8.50 4.43
N GLN A 361 13.29 9.59 4.72
CA GLN A 361 13.82 10.53 3.75
C GLN A 361 15.34 10.50 3.83
N ASN A 362 16.00 10.27 2.68
CA ASN A 362 17.45 10.31 2.56
C ASN A 362 17.83 11.40 1.54
N GLY A 363 18.70 12.33 1.95
CA GLY A 363 19.12 13.48 1.16
C GLY A 363 18.04 14.57 1.03
N GLY A 364 18.25 15.50 0.10
CA GLY A 364 17.37 16.66 -0.06
C GLY A 364 17.88 17.92 0.64
N THR A 365 17.01 18.63 1.37
CA THR A 365 17.34 19.94 1.98
C THR A 365 16.70 20.11 3.35
N ALA A 366 17.07 21.15 4.10
CA ALA A 366 16.42 21.49 5.38
C ALA A 366 14.92 21.84 5.25
N ALA A 367 14.41 21.98 4.02
CA ALA A 367 12.98 22.14 3.74
C ALA A 367 12.25 20.79 3.54
N ASN A 368 12.91 19.65 3.79
CA ASN A 368 12.24 18.36 3.82
C ASN A 368 11.14 18.36 4.90
N ASN A 369 10.04 17.67 4.61
CA ASN A 369 8.89 17.59 5.47
C ASN A 369 8.31 16.17 5.45
N CYS A 370 8.01 15.67 6.63
CA CYS A 370 7.42 14.37 6.87
C CYS A 370 6.36 14.52 7.97
N GLN A 371 5.12 14.14 7.68
CA GLN A 371 4.03 14.15 8.64
C GLN A 371 3.38 12.77 8.67
N ILE A 372 3.26 12.20 9.87
CA ILE A 372 2.53 10.97 10.13
C ILE A 372 1.36 11.31 11.06
N THR A 373 0.15 10.85 10.72
CA THR A 373 -1.03 10.96 11.57
C THR A 373 -1.69 9.59 11.70
N GLN A 374 -1.92 9.13 12.92
CA GLN A 374 -2.61 7.87 13.21
C GLN A 374 -3.77 8.15 14.17
N SER A 375 -4.95 7.60 13.88
CA SER A 375 -6.16 7.85 14.65
C SER A 375 -7.02 6.61 14.73
N ASN A 376 -7.22 6.10 15.94
CA ASN A 376 -8.05 4.94 16.20
C ASN A 376 -9.22 5.32 17.13
N ASP A 377 -10.46 5.15 16.68
CA ASP A 377 -11.68 5.39 17.46
C ASP A 377 -12.47 4.09 17.67
N GLN A 378 -12.57 3.68 18.92
CA GLN A 378 -13.27 2.46 19.32
C GLN A 378 -14.45 2.80 20.22
N ALA A 379 -15.66 2.49 19.76
CA ALA A 379 -16.88 2.71 20.53
C ALA A 379 -17.71 1.43 20.67
N GLN A 380 -18.42 1.28 21.79
CA GLN A 380 -19.35 0.18 21.99
C GLN A 380 -20.57 0.56 22.84
N THR A 381 -21.71 -0.08 22.58
CA THR A 381 -22.94 0.08 23.38
C THR A 381 -23.59 -1.29 23.62
N PRO A 382 -23.99 -1.64 24.86
CA PRO A 382 -23.68 -0.97 26.14
C PRO A 382 -22.17 -1.06 26.46
N THR A 383 -21.66 -0.31 27.43
CA THR A 383 -20.20 -0.22 27.72
C THR A 383 -19.62 -1.37 28.57
N ALA A 384 -20.37 -2.44 28.87
CA ALA A 384 -19.92 -3.52 29.76
C ALA A 384 -19.01 -4.57 29.07
N ASN A 385 -17.95 -5.07 29.73
CA ASN A 385 -17.00 -6.09 29.20
C ASN A 385 -16.31 -5.73 27.85
N PRO A 386 -15.62 -4.58 27.69
CA PRO A 386 -14.78 -4.36 26.51
C PRO A 386 -13.48 -5.17 26.56
N SER A 387 -13.07 -5.73 25.42
CA SER A 387 -11.65 -5.95 25.10
C SER A 387 -11.31 -5.07 23.89
N MET A 388 -10.77 -3.87 24.17
CA MET A 388 -10.44 -2.85 23.17
C MET A 388 -8.95 -2.61 23.20
N ASN A 389 -8.25 -2.91 22.12
CA ASN A 389 -6.81 -2.75 22.02
C ASN A 389 -6.43 -2.02 20.73
N SER A 390 -5.45 -1.13 20.84
CA SER A 390 -4.84 -0.45 19.69
C SER A 390 -3.32 -0.40 19.90
N GLU A 391 -2.56 -0.69 18.84
CA GLU A 391 -1.10 -0.60 18.81
C GLU A 391 -0.73 0.38 17.70
N GLN A 392 -0.27 1.58 18.05
CA GLN A 392 0.08 2.64 17.11
C GLN A 392 1.60 2.78 17.03
N LYS A 393 2.19 2.37 15.90
CA LYS A 393 3.62 2.48 15.61
C LYS A 393 3.89 3.56 14.59
N GLY A 394 4.66 4.57 14.99
CA GLY A 394 5.10 5.66 14.15
C GLY A 394 6.62 5.66 14.03
N THR A 395 7.13 5.47 12.81
CA THR A 395 8.57 5.58 12.51
C THR A 395 8.85 6.68 11.49
N ALA A 396 9.64 7.67 11.87
CA ALA A 396 10.06 8.72 10.96
C ALA A 396 11.58 8.88 10.99
N LYS A 397 12.22 9.02 9.84
CA LYS A 397 13.66 9.25 9.76
C LYS A 397 13.99 10.21 8.63
N GLU A 398 14.80 11.22 8.96
CA GLU A 398 15.37 12.19 8.03
C GLU A 398 16.87 12.36 8.35
N ASP A 399 17.72 12.45 7.33
CA ASP A 399 19.18 12.55 7.47
C ASP A 399 19.73 13.96 7.20
N VAL A 400 18.90 14.89 6.74
CA VAL A 400 19.29 16.28 6.51
C VAL A 400 19.20 17.12 7.77
N VAL A 401 20.32 17.75 8.14
CA VAL A 401 20.40 18.68 9.27
C VAL A 401 19.43 19.85 9.08
N GLY A 402 18.54 20.05 10.06
CA GLY A 402 17.57 21.14 10.09
C GLY A 402 16.17 20.77 9.56
N ALA A 403 16.01 19.60 8.94
CA ALA A 403 14.70 19.04 8.63
C ALA A 403 14.15 18.26 9.83
N ASN A 404 12.83 18.17 9.95
CA ASN A 404 12.13 17.45 11.02
C ASN A 404 10.94 16.68 10.46
N CYS A 405 10.60 15.60 11.15
CA CYS A 405 9.33 14.90 10.98
C CYS A 405 8.41 15.19 12.16
N THR A 406 7.10 15.13 11.92
CA THR A 406 6.07 15.20 12.96
C THR A 406 5.25 13.91 12.96
N LEU A 407 5.02 13.36 14.15
CA LEU A 407 4.14 12.23 14.39
C LEU A 407 3.00 12.70 15.31
N ASP A 408 1.76 12.53 14.87
CA ASP A 408 0.56 12.75 15.66
C ASP A 408 -0.22 11.44 15.81
N GLN A 409 -0.47 11.01 17.04
CA GLN A 409 -1.22 9.79 17.36
C GLN A 409 -2.40 10.11 18.26
N THR A 410 -3.57 9.58 17.93
CA THR A 410 -4.79 9.70 18.72
C THR A 410 -5.46 8.35 18.89
N TYR A 411 -5.81 7.99 20.12
CA TYR A 411 -6.66 6.84 20.44
C TYR A 411 -7.87 7.33 21.23
N THR A 412 -9.08 6.99 20.77
CA THR A 412 -10.33 7.33 21.46
C THR A 412 -11.07 6.06 21.83
N ALA A 413 -11.30 5.84 23.12
CA ALA A 413 -12.08 4.71 23.61
C ALA A 413 -13.36 5.23 24.26
N ASN A 414 -14.52 4.88 23.68
CA ASN A 414 -15.84 5.32 24.15
C ASN A 414 -15.91 6.84 24.41
N GLY A 415 -15.34 7.63 23.48
CA GLY A 415 -15.33 9.09 23.56
C GLY A 415 -14.28 9.70 24.49
N VAL A 416 -13.41 8.89 25.11
CA VAL A 416 -12.27 9.38 25.93
C VAL A 416 -11.00 9.35 25.08
N PRO A 417 -10.43 10.51 24.72
CA PRO A 417 -9.27 10.57 23.84
C PRO A 417 -7.94 10.56 24.61
N HIS A 418 -6.92 9.98 23.98
CA HIS A 418 -5.51 10.03 24.36
C HIS A 418 -4.71 10.51 23.15
N HIS A 419 -3.90 11.55 23.34
CA HIS A 419 -3.17 12.21 22.26
C HIS A 419 -1.67 12.19 22.52
N HIS A 420 -0.90 12.16 21.44
CA HIS A 420 0.54 12.36 21.47
C HIS A 420 1.03 13.00 20.19
N THR A 421 1.99 13.90 20.36
CA THR A 421 2.65 14.59 19.26
C THR A 421 4.15 14.61 19.56
N GLU A 422 4.93 14.16 18.59
CA GLU A 422 6.39 14.24 18.61
C GLU A 422 6.87 14.97 17.35
N THR A 423 7.93 15.77 17.48
CA THR A 423 8.60 16.38 16.33
C THR A 423 10.11 16.29 16.51
N ALA A 424 10.75 15.53 15.63
CA ALA A 424 12.18 15.26 15.67
C ALA A 424 12.69 14.83 14.27
N PRO A 425 13.99 14.93 13.99
CA PRO A 425 14.57 14.40 12.75
C PRO A 425 14.51 12.86 12.68
N VAL A 426 14.45 12.18 13.83
CA VAL A 426 14.27 10.74 13.94
C VAL A 426 13.24 10.48 15.04
N ILE A 427 12.21 9.72 14.71
CA ILE A 427 11.13 9.28 15.60
C ILE A 427 11.03 7.76 15.50
N LEU A 428 11.07 7.09 16.64
CA LEU A 428 10.79 5.67 16.80
C LEU A 428 9.87 5.54 18.00
N HIS A 429 8.56 5.49 17.75
CA HIS A 429 7.55 5.48 18.80
C HIS A 429 6.58 4.31 18.62
N ASP A 430 6.42 3.53 19.68
CA ASP A 430 5.44 2.46 19.78
C ASP A 430 4.51 2.75 20.96
N ARG A 431 3.21 2.75 20.69
CA ARG A 431 2.18 3.04 21.66
C ARG A 431 1.20 1.89 21.71
N PHE A 432 1.04 1.32 22.90
CA PHE A 432 0.00 0.36 23.17
C PHE A 432 -1.10 1.00 24.04
N CYS A 433 -2.32 0.99 23.54
CA CYS A 433 -3.50 1.45 24.27
C CYS A 433 -4.46 0.29 24.49
N SER A 434 -5.00 0.21 25.71
CA SER A 434 -6.00 -0.78 26.08
C SER A 434 -7.12 -0.14 26.88
N ALA A 435 -8.35 -0.58 26.64
CA ALA A 435 -9.50 -0.20 27.44
C ALA A 435 -10.38 -1.41 27.76
N ASP A 436 -10.71 -1.53 29.05
CA ASP A 436 -11.64 -2.52 29.60
C ASP A 436 -12.72 -1.82 30.45
N ALA A 437 -13.50 -2.61 31.21
CA ALA A 437 -14.62 -2.09 31.97
C ALA A 437 -14.19 -1.18 33.14
N GLU A 438 -12.93 -1.25 33.56
CA GLU A 438 -12.40 -0.59 34.76
C GLU A 438 -11.24 0.36 34.46
N THR A 439 -10.61 0.23 33.29
CA THR A 439 -9.37 0.93 32.93
C THR A 439 -9.38 1.40 31.47
N ASN A 440 -8.74 2.54 31.23
CA ASN A 440 -8.43 3.05 29.91
C ASN A 440 -7.06 3.70 29.99
N SER A 441 -6.05 3.05 29.40
CA SER A 441 -4.65 3.46 29.53
C SER A 441 -3.91 3.30 28.21
N CYS A 442 -2.90 4.16 28.02
CA CYS A 442 -1.91 4.03 26.99
C CYS A 442 -0.53 3.97 27.64
N SER A 443 0.33 3.08 27.15
CA SER A 443 1.73 2.99 27.50
C SER A 443 2.57 3.26 26.27
N ASP A 444 3.54 4.17 26.42
CA ASP A 444 4.48 4.53 25.37
C ASP A 444 5.81 3.80 25.59
N GLU A 445 6.33 3.14 24.55
CA GLU A 445 7.68 2.60 24.51
C GLU A 445 8.53 3.41 23.51
N PHE A 446 9.72 3.84 23.97
CA PHE A 446 10.69 4.58 23.17
C PHE A 446 11.91 3.69 22.92
N PHE A 447 12.33 3.52 21.66
CA PHE A 447 13.41 2.62 21.25
C PHE A 447 14.69 3.33 20.80
#